data_AF-A0A5S9MCD2-F1
#
_entry.id   AF-A0A5S9MCD2-F1
#
_cell.length_a   1.000
_cell.length_b   1.000
_cell.length_c   1.000
_cell.angle_alpha   90.00
_cell.angle_beta   90.00
_cell.angle_gamma   90.00
#
_symmetry.space_group_name_H-M   'P 1'
#
loop_
_entity.id
_entity.type
_entity.pdbx_description
1 polymer ?
#
loop_
_entity_poly.entity_id
_entity_poly.type
_entity_poly.pdbx_seq_one_letter_code
_entity_poly.pdbx_strand_id
1 'polypeptide(L)'
;MEKEIKNLEFDVKDILTAENLQKVADKFNFSNEEDMYAAVGYNGITALQVANRLTEKERKQRDQEEQEKTVQEVTVEPKTYHGKKREAGVRVKGIDNLLVRLSKCCNPVPGDSIVGFITKGRGVSVHRDDCPNVKTGEAQERLIPVEWGA
;
A
#
# COMPACT_ATOMS: atom_id res chain seq x y z
N MET A 1 -17.28 9.23 -31.16
CA MET A 1 -16.48 8.25 -30.40
C MET A 1 -15.04 8.70 -30.27
N GLU A 2 -14.31 8.88 -31.38
CA GLU A 2 -12.93 9.41 -31.35
C GLU A 2 -12.79 10.74 -30.60
N LYS A 3 -13.75 11.65 -30.81
CA LYS A 3 -13.82 12.92 -30.06
C LYS A 3 -13.86 12.69 -28.54
N GLU A 4 -14.64 11.71 -28.08
CA GLU A 4 -14.76 11.41 -26.65
C GLU A 4 -13.47 10.78 -26.09
N ILE A 5 -12.78 9.95 -26.88
CA ILE A 5 -11.50 9.37 -26.49
C ILE A 5 -10.44 10.47 -26.33
N LYS A 6 -10.41 11.45 -27.25
CA LYS A 6 -9.54 12.63 -27.12
C LYS A 6 -9.90 13.49 -25.91
N ASN A 7 -11.20 13.67 -25.62
CA ASN A 7 -11.66 14.41 -24.44
C ASN A 7 -11.24 13.73 -23.12
N LEU A 8 -11.06 12.41 -23.13
CA LEU A 8 -10.54 11.62 -22.01
C LEU A 8 -9.00 11.61 -21.95
N GLU A 9 -8.34 12.37 -22.81
CA GLU A 9 -6.88 12.52 -22.90
C GLU A 9 -6.14 11.23 -23.28
N PHE A 10 -6.76 10.36 -24.07
CA PHE A 10 -6.12 9.17 -24.63
C PHE A 10 -5.85 9.33 -26.13
N ASP A 11 -4.78 8.68 -26.61
CA ASP A 11 -4.52 8.60 -28.05
C ASP A 11 -5.54 7.68 -28.72
N VAL A 12 -6.11 8.16 -29.81
CA VAL A 12 -7.16 7.44 -30.55
C VAL A 12 -6.62 6.13 -31.12
N LYS A 13 -5.37 6.10 -31.61
CA LYS A 13 -4.78 4.93 -32.27
C LYS A 13 -4.52 3.79 -31.30
N ASP A 14 -4.13 4.13 -30.08
CA ASP A 14 -3.82 3.12 -29.04
C ASP A 14 -5.10 2.50 -28.48
N ILE A 15 -6.19 3.28 -28.45
CA ILE A 15 -7.48 2.84 -27.89
C ILE A 15 -8.35 2.12 -28.93
N LEU A 16 -8.49 2.67 -30.15
CA LEU A 16 -9.26 2.09 -31.26
C LEU A 16 -8.47 1.02 -32.01
N THR A 17 -8.10 -0.03 -31.31
CA THR A 17 -7.56 -1.26 -31.90
C THR A 17 -8.68 -2.28 -32.13
N ALA A 18 -8.54 -3.12 -33.16
CA ALA A 18 -9.52 -4.17 -33.47
C ALA A 18 -9.79 -5.09 -32.26
N GLU A 19 -8.76 -5.38 -31.46
CA GLU A 19 -8.90 -6.18 -30.25
C GLU A 19 -9.76 -5.49 -29.18
N ASN A 20 -9.55 -4.19 -28.95
CA ASN A 20 -10.34 -3.44 -27.98
C ASN A 20 -11.78 -3.25 -28.45
N LEU A 21 -11.99 -3.00 -29.74
CA LEU A 21 -13.32 -2.89 -30.34
C LEU A 21 -14.11 -4.19 -30.20
N GLN A 22 -13.49 -5.34 -30.47
CA GLN A 22 -14.13 -6.64 -30.28
C GLN A 22 -14.52 -6.87 -28.81
N LYS A 23 -13.61 -6.61 -27.87
CA LYS A 23 -13.89 -6.75 -26.43
C LYS A 23 -15.06 -5.88 -25.97
N VAL A 24 -15.22 -4.70 -26.56
CA VAL A 24 -16.33 -3.80 -26.22
C VAL A 24 -17.62 -4.25 -26.89
N ALA A 25 -17.57 -4.67 -28.16
CA ALA A 25 -18.70 -5.27 -28.87
C ALA A 25 -19.27 -6.47 -28.09
N ASP A 26 -18.41 -7.40 -27.66
CA ASP A 26 -18.81 -8.58 -26.86
C ASP A 26 -19.52 -8.17 -25.56
N LYS A 27 -19.01 -7.13 -24.89
CA LYS A 27 -19.59 -6.65 -23.61
C LYS A 27 -20.94 -5.97 -23.76
N PHE A 28 -21.22 -5.38 -24.91
CA PHE A 28 -22.53 -4.80 -25.22
C PHE A 28 -23.44 -5.78 -26.00
N ASN A 29 -22.96 -7.02 -26.24
CA ASN A 29 -23.65 -8.06 -27.01
C ASN A 29 -23.91 -7.66 -28.47
N PHE A 30 -22.98 -6.94 -29.10
CA PHE A 30 -23.00 -6.69 -30.55
C PHE A 30 -22.28 -7.81 -31.29
N SER A 31 -22.75 -8.12 -32.51
CA SER A 31 -22.17 -9.19 -33.32
C SER A 31 -20.84 -8.79 -33.95
N ASN A 32 -20.68 -7.50 -34.25
CA ASN A 32 -19.51 -6.92 -34.90
C ASN A 32 -19.37 -5.43 -34.53
N GLU A 33 -18.27 -4.81 -34.96
CA GLU A 33 -18.01 -3.37 -34.73
C GLU A 33 -18.94 -2.44 -35.52
N GLU A 34 -19.44 -2.85 -36.68
CA GLU A 34 -20.39 -2.06 -37.48
C GLU A 34 -21.72 -1.89 -36.75
N ASP A 35 -22.23 -2.94 -36.11
CA ASP A 35 -23.43 -2.92 -35.28
C ASP A 35 -23.27 -1.95 -34.11
N MET A 36 -22.07 -1.93 -33.51
CA MET A 36 -21.74 -0.99 -32.44
C MET A 36 -21.70 0.46 -32.96
N TYR A 37 -21.08 0.71 -34.13
CA TYR A 37 -21.07 2.04 -34.75
C TYR A 37 -22.48 2.50 -35.15
N ALA A 38 -23.30 1.60 -35.68
CA ALA A 38 -24.71 1.85 -35.97
C ALA A 38 -25.46 2.22 -34.68
N ALA A 39 -25.25 1.47 -33.59
CA ALA A 39 -25.83 1.74 -32.28
C ALA A 39 -25.50 3.12 -31.73
N VAL A 40 -24.27 3.59 -31.96
CA VAL A 40 -23.90 4.97 -31.66
C VAL A 40 -24.62 5.95 -32.59
N GLY A 41 -24.71 5.65 -33.88
CA GLY A 41 -25.32 6.51 -34.90
C GLY A 41 -26.82 6.77 -34.70
N TYR A 42 -27.59 5.76 -34.26
CA TYR A 42 -29.01 5.92 -33.92
C TYR A 42 -29.25 6.25 -32.43
N ASN A 43 -28.19 6.53 -31.66
CA ASN A 43 -28.23 6.82 -30.22
C ASN A 43 -28.83 5.69 -29.34
N GLY A 44 -28.73 4.43 -29.76
CA GLY A 44 -29.03 3.28 -28.89
C GLY A 44 -28.02 3.13 -27.75
N ILE A 45 -26.78 3.55 -27.99
CA ILE A 45 -25.75 3.75 -26.98
C ILE A 45 -25.03 5.07 -27.27
N THR A 46 -24.52 5.72 -26.24
CA THR A 46 -23.76 6.97 -26.42
C THR A 46 -22.30 6.69 -26.77
N ALA A 47 -21.70 7.54 -27.59
CA ALA A 47 -20.27 7.48 -27.88
C ALA A 47 -19.40 7.53 -26.60
N LEU A 48 -19.87 8.23 -25.56
CA LEU A 48 -19.18 8.34 -24.28
C LEU A 48 -19.21 7.02 -23.50
N GLN A 49 -20.32 6.26 -23.54
CA GLN A 49 -20.38 4.94 -22.92
C GLN A 49 -19.37 3.98 -23.54
N VAL A 50 -19.25 4.00 -24.87
CA VAL A 50 -18.26 3.17 -25.59
C VAL A 50 -16.84 3.63 -25.26
N ALA A 51 -16.56 4.94 -25.30
CA ALA A 51 -15.24 5.50 -25.00
C ALA A 51 -14.79 5.21 -23.55
N ASN A 52 -15.69 5.35 -22.57
CA ASN A 52 -15.42 4.99 -21.18
C ASN A 52 -15.06 3.51 -21.02
N ARG A 53 -15.69 2.64 -21.82
CA ARG A 53 -15.43 1.21 -21.76
C ARG A 53 -14.11 0.83 -22.41
N LEU A 54 -13.76 1.45 -23.53
CA LEU A 54 -12.48 1.24 -24.19
C LEU A 54 -11.30 1.72 -23.34
N THR A 55 -11.45 2.85 -22.67
CA THR A 55 -10.39 3.48 -21.87
C THR A 55 -10.28 2.94 -20.44
N GLU A 56 -11.18 2.05 -20.01
CA GLU A 56 -11.24 1.60 -18.62
C GLU A 56 -9.93 1.00 -18.10
N LYS A 57 -9.25 0.20 -18.91
CA LYS A 57 -8.00 -0.47 -18.52
C LYS A 57 -6.88 0.56 -18.30
N GLU A 58 -6.68 1.44 -19.28
CA GLU A 58 -5.66 2.50 -19.24
C GLU A 58 -5.93 3.50 -18.10
N ARG A 59 -7.19 3.87 -17.88
CA ARG A 59 -7.58 4.72 -16.75
C ARG A 59 -7.24 4.08 -15.40
N LYS A 60 -7.55 2.80 -15.21
CA LYS A 60 -7.20 2.09 -13.97
C LYS A 60 -5.70 2.01 -13.74
N GLN A 61 -4.90 1.85 -14.80
CA GLN A 61 -3.44 1.85 -14.71
C GLN A 61 -2.92 3.23 -14.30
N ARG A 62 -3.39 4.30 -14.95
CA ARG A 62 -3.04 5.68 -14.58
C ARG A 62 -3.40 6.00 -13.13
N ASP A 63 -4.61 5.64 -12.70
CA ASP A 63 -5.07 5.85 -11.32
C ASP A 63 -4.20 5.08 -10.29
N GLN A 64 -3.73 3.87 -10.65
CA GLN A 64 -2.82 3.09 -9.80
C GLN A 64 -1.44 3.76 -9.69
N GLU A 65 -0.87 4.21 -10.81
CA GLU A 65 0.41 4.91 -10.82
C GLU A 65 0.37 6.24 -10.04
N GLU A 66 -0.73 6.98 -10.13
CA GLU A 66 -0.95 8.21 -9.35
C GLU A 66 -1.05 7.92 -7.85
N GLN A 67 -1.73 6.84 -7.46
CA GLN A 67 -1.80 6.41 -6.06
C GLN A 67 -0.42 6.02 -5.52
N GLU A 68 0.38 5.29 -6.30
CA GLU A 68 1.75 4.92 -5.92
C GLU A 68 2.65 6.15 -5.76
N LYS A 69 2.54 7.14 -6.66
CA LYS A 69 3.27 8.42 -6.55
C LYS A 69 2.86 9.19 -5.29
N THR A 70 1.56 9.23 -4.99
CA THR A 70 1.05 9.91 -3.78
C THR A 70 1.61 9.26 -2.50
N VAL A 71 1.71 7.93 -2.45
CA VAL A 71 2.32 7.23 -1.30
C VAL A 71 3.81 7.59 -1.15
N GLN A 72 4.54 7.75 -2.26
CA GLN A 72 5.97 8.15 -2.23
C GLN A 72 6.17 9.61 -1.80
N GLU A 73 5.24 10.51 -2.14
CA GLU A 73 5.31 11.92 -1.70
C GLU A 73 4.99 12.08 -0.20
N VAL A 74 4.12 11.22 0.35
CA VAL A 74 3.79 11.23 1.79
C VAL A 74 4.96 10.77 2.67
N THR A 75 6.00 10.14 2.10
CA THR A 75 7.20 9.73 2.87
C THR A 75 8.17 10.87 3.23
N VAL A 76 7.95 12.12 2.79
CA VAL A 76 8.98 13.18 2.89
C VAL A 76 8.88 14.08 4.14
N GLU A 77 7.79 14.07 4.89
CA GLU A 77 7.74 14.80 6.15
C GLU A 77 7.41 13.86 7.31
N PRO A 78 8.40 13.48 8.14
CA PRO A 78 8.07 12.97 9.46
C PRO A 78 7.42 14.15 10.18
N LYS A 79 6.09 14.18 10.24
CA LYS A 79 5.37 15.04 11.18
C LYS A 79 6.05 14.79 12.52
N THR A 80 6.77 15.79 13.03
CA THR A 80 7.39 15.75 14.34
C THR A 80 6.25 15.76 15.34
N TYR A 81 5.70 14.57 15.58
CA TYR A 81 4.70 14.35 16.58
C TYR A 81 5.41 14.55 17.92
N HIS A 82 5.41 15.78 18.41
CA HIS A 82 5.71 16.14 19.79
C HIS A 82 4.58 15.68 20.73
N GLY A 83 3.98 14.51 20.46
CA GLY A 83 3.10 13.86 21.40
C GLY A 83 3.95 13.13 22.44
N LYS A 84 3.56 13.29 23.71
CA LYS A 84 4.05 12.56 24.88
C LYS A 84 4.65 11.22 24.47
N LYS A 85 5.94 10.98 24.77
CA LYS A 85 6.60 9.69 24.59
C LYS A 85 5.63 8.62 25.05
N ARG A 86 4.96 7.96 24.10
CA ARG A 86 4.11 6.83 24.41
C ARG A 86 5.08 5.81 24.98
N GLU A 87 4.95 5.51 26.27
CA GLU A 87 5.58 4.34 26.84
C GLU A 87 5.24 3.20 25.89
N ALA A 88 6.24 2.44 25.45
CA ALA A 88 6.11 1.50 24.33
C ALA A 88 5.13 0.33 24.62
N GLY A 89 4.30 0.45 25.67
CA GLY A 89 3.43 -0.61 26.17
C GLY A 89 4.25 -1.82 26.58
N VAL A 90 5.47 -1.62 27.07
CA VAL A 90 6.36 -2.70 27.50
C VAL A 90 6.86 -2.40 28.90
N ARG A 91 6.64 -3.35 29.82
CA ARG A 91 7.09 -3.29 31.20
C ARG A 91 8.27 -4.24 31.39
N VAL A 92 9.31 -3.75 32.07
CA VAL A 92 10.44 -4.59 32.51
C VAL A 92 10.10 -5.14 33.88
N LYS A 93 10.28 -6.45 34.11
CA LYS A 93 9.94 -7.05 35.40
C LYS A 93 10.75 -6.42 36.53
N GLY A 94 10.07 -5.77 37.48
CA GLY A 94 10.65 -5.24 38.71
C GLY A 94 11.30 -3.84 38.61
N ILE A 95 11.24 -3.17 37.45
CA ILE A 95 11.79 -1.81 37.29
C ILE A 95 10.83 -0.95 36.45
N ASP A 96 10.33 0.13 37.05
CA ASP A 96 9.53 1.14 36.38
C ASP A 96 10.43 2.26 35.82
N ASN A 97 9.95 3.00 34.81
CA ASN A 97 10.62 4.17 34.21
C ASN A 97 11.95 3.91 33.48
N LEU A 98 12.13 2.74 32.84
CA LEU A 98 13.25 2.50 31.93
C LEU A 98 12.97 3.07 30.52
N LEU A 99 14.01 3.59 29.88
CA LEU A 99 13.94 3.95 28.46
C LEU A 99 13.88 2.67 27.62
N VAL A 100 12.67 2.31 27.16
CA VAL A 100 12.41 1.13 26.34
C VAL A 100 12.12 1.56 24.89
N ARG A 101 12.68 0.81 23.94
CA ARG A 101 12.44 1.00 22.50
C ARG A 101 12.20 -0.33 21.80
N LEU A 102 11.28 -0.37 20.84
CA LEU A 102 11.07 -1.54 19.99
C LEU A 102 12.21 -1.65 18.96
N SER A 103 12.73 -2.86 18.74
CA SER A 103 13.81 -3.08 17.77
C SER A 103 13.30 -3.03 16.33
N LYS A 104 14.10 -2.43 15.44
CA LYS A 104 13.80 -2.38 13.99
C LYS A 104 14.11 -3.68 13.24
N CYS A 105 14.82 -4.62 13.87
CA CYS A 105 15.25 -5.84 13.21
C CYS A 105 14.16 -6.92 13.16
N CYS A 106 13.26 -6.95 14.14
CA CYS A 106 12.18 -7.93 14.20
C CYS A 106 10.79 -7.30 14.44
N ASN A 107 10.72 -5.97 14.60
CA ASN A 107 9.50 -5.18 14.76
C ASN A 107 8.45 -5.87 15.66
N PRO A 108 8.78 -6.09 16.94
CA PRO A 108 7.90 -6.83 17.86
C PRO A 108 6.56 -6.12 18.02
N VAL A 109 5.47 -6.90 18.02
CA VAL A 109 4.09 -6.42 18.15
C VAL A 109 3.39 -7.03 19.36
N PRO A 110 2.35 -6.37 19.93
CA PRO A 110 1.59 -6.92 21.05
C PRO A 110 1.08 -8.34 20.77
N GLY A 111 1.38 -9.26 21.68
CA GLY A 111 1.11 -10.69 21.54
C GLY A 111 2.35 -11.53 21.21
N ASP A 112 3.42 -10.91 20.73
CA ASP A 112 4.70 -11.60 20.55
C ASP A 112 5.35 -11.93 21.91
N SER A 113 6.02 -13.08 21.97
CA SER A 113 7.02 -13.36 23.01
C SER A 113 8.21 -12.43 22.85
N ILE A 114 8.43 -11.57 23.85
CA ILE A 114 9.45 -10.51 23.79
C ILE A 114 10.52 -10.65 24.88
N VAL A 115 11.73 -10.21 24.55
CA VAL A 115 12.88 -10.11 25.45
C VAL A 115 13.50 -8.73 25.35
N GLY A 116 13.95 -8.19 26.48
CA GLY A 116 14.67 -6.93 26.54
C GLY A 116 16.16 -7.17 26.42
N PHE A 117 16.85 -6.38 25.60
CA PHE A 117 18.30 -6.38 25.47
C PHE A 117 18.86 -5.05 25.98
N ILE A 118 19.74 -5.09 26.99
CA ILE A 118 20.36 -3.90 27.55
C ILE A 118 21.36 -3.35 26.54
N THR A 119 21.14 -2.14 26.01
CA THR A 119 22.07 -1.50 25.08
C THR A 119 23.10 -0.63 25.80
N LYS A 120 24.23 -0.33 25.14
CA LYS A 120 25.22 0.61 25.70
C LYS A 120 24.68 2.04 25.55
N GLY A 121 24.12 2.61 26.62
CA GLY A 121 23.72 4.03 26.71
C GLY A 121 22.42 4.44 26.02
N ARG A 122 21.66 3.52 25.41
CA ARG A 122 20.37 3.83 24.73
C ARG A 122 19.15 3.14 25.36
N GLY A 123 19.28 2.70 26.61
CA GLY A 123 18.22 1.97 27.33
C GLY A 123 18.08 0.51 26.89
N VAL A 124 16.85 -0.01 26.93
CA VAL A 124 16.52 -1.40 26.62
C VAL A 124 15.89 -1.49 25.24
N SER A 125 16.44 -2.35 24.38
CA SER A 125 15.89 -2.68 23.05
C SER A 125 15.04 -3.93 23.16
N VAL A 126 13.78 -3.89 22.73
CA VAL A 126 12.86 -5.03 22.78
C VAL A 126 12.97 -5.82 21.49
N HIS A 127 13.23 -7.12 21.61
CA HIS A 127 13.30 -8.07 20.51
C HIS A 127 12.26 -9.18 20.71
N ARG A 128 11.87 -9.85 19.63
CA ARG A 128 11.21 -11.15 19.74
C ARG A 128 12.21 -12.16 20.31
N ASP A 129 11.73 -13.09 21.12
CA ASP A 129 12.52 -14.17 21.72
C ASP A 129 13.28 -15.02 20.67
N ASP A 130 12.69 -15.16 19.49
CA ASP A 130 13.24 -15.94 18.39
C ASP A 130 14.27 -15.19 17.53
N CYS A 131 14.50 -13.90 17.79
CA CYS A 131 15.32 -13.03 16.94
C CYS A 131 16.80 -13.46 16.91
N PRO A 132 17.40 -13.70 15.73
CA PRO A 132 18.81 -14.14 15.63
C PRO A 132 19.82 -13.19 16.29
N ASN A 133 19.53 -11.88 16.27
CA ASN A 133 20.43 -10.84 16.80
C ASN A 133 20.59 -10.87 18.33
N VAL A 134 19.70 -11.55 19.05
CA VAL A 134 19.75 -11.69 20.52
C VAL A 134 20.09 -13.10 20.98
N LYS A 135 20.29 -14.04 20.05
CA LYS A 135 20.66 -15.43 20.31
C LYS A 135 22.18 -15.68 20.34
N THR A 136 23.00 -14.64 20.14
CA THR A 136 24.45 -14.75 20.26
C THR A 136 24.86 -14.84 21.73
N GLY A 137 25.94 -15.57 22.04
CA GLY A 137 26.37 -15.82 23.43
C GLY A 137 26.65 -14.54 24.23
N GLU A 138 27.30 -13.55 23.62
CA GLU A 138 27.55 -12.23 24.24
C GLU A 138 26.25 -11.43 24.48
N ALA A 139 25.21 -11.67 23.67
CA ALA A 139 23.94 -10.98 23.83
C ALA A 139 23.09 -11.58 24.97
N GLN A 140 23.17 -12.89 25.20
CA GLN A 140 22.40 -13.59 26.23
C GLN A 140 22.66 -13.10 27.65
N GLU A 141 23.90 -12.71 27.97
CA GLU A 141 24.26 -12.15 29.29
C GLU A 141 23.57 -10.81 29.60
N ARG A 142 23.04 -10.14 28.57
CA ARG A 142 22.44 -8.80 28.67
C ARG A 142 20.94 -8.82 28.38
N LEU A 143 20.32 -10.01 28.39
CA LEU A 143 18.89 -10.17 28.25
C LEU A 143 18.18 -10.00 29.59
N ILE A 144 17.04 -9.33 29.54
CA ILE A 144 16.15 -9.12 30.66
C ILE A 144 14.72 -9.51 30.27
N PRO A 145 13.94 -10.11 31.19
CA PRO A 145 12.56 -10.43 30.94
C PRO A 145 11.71 -9.15 30.87
N VAL A 146 10.91 -9.04 29.81
CA VAL A 146 9.99 -7.93 29.57
C VAL A 146 8.64 -8.49 29.13
N GLU A 147 7.58 -7.73 29.39
CA GLU A 147 6.22 -8.11 29.03
C GLU A 147 5.49 -6.92 28.43
N TRP A 148 4.47 -7.20 27.61
CA TRP A 148 3.57 -6.16 27.14
C TRP A 148 2.77 -5.61 28.33
N GLY A 149 2.84 -4.30 28.53
CA GLY A 149 1.98 -3.57 29.45
C GLY A 149 0.55 -3.59 28.92
N ALA A 150 -0.39 -3.91 29.82
CA ALA A 150 -1.83 -3.83 29.57
C ALA A 150 -2.30 -2.39 29.41
#